data_AF-A0A2V6GBS7-F1
#
_entry.id   AF-A0A2V6GBS7-F1
#
_cell.length_a   1.000
_cell.length_b   1.000
_cell.length_c   1.000
_cell.angle_alpha   90.00
_cell.angle_beta   90.00
_cell.angle_gamma   90.00
#
_symmetry.space_group_name_H-M   'P 1'
#
loop_
_entity.id
_entity.type
_entity.pdbx_description
1 polymer ?
#
loop_
_entity_poly.entity_id
_entity_poly.type
_entity_poly.pdbx_seq_one_letter_code
_entity_poly.pdbx_strand_id
1 'polypeptide(L)' 'AIYKLSHDGFKLAVSDGSAAQGLPVHSTRMVLVDRRGQIRGYYDATEAEAITKLLADTNHLLREQPK' A
#
# COMPACT_ATOMS: atom_id res chain seq x y z
N ALA A 1 16.69 3.03 -6.48
CA ALA A 1 16.30 2.83 -5.06
C ALA A 1 14.78 2.73 -4.89
N ILE A 2 14.01 3.77 -5.25
CA ILE A 2 12.55 3.83 -5.05
C ILE A 2 11.81 2.69 -5.78
N TYR A 3 12.15 2.39 -7.03
CA TYR A 3 11.55 1.27 -7.78
C TYR A 3 11.66 -0.07 -7.03
N LYS A 4 12.86 -0.39 -6.53
CA LYS A 4 13.12 -1.62 -5.79
C LYS A 4 12.32 -1.66 -4.49
N LEU A 5 12.21 -0.53 -3.78
CA LEU A 5 11.40 -0.45 -2.56
C LEU A 5 9.91 -0.63 -2.85
N SER A 6 9.39 0.00 -3.89
CA SER A 6 7.99 -0.14 -4.32
C SER A 6 7.66 -1.55 -4.79
N HIS A 7 8.54 -2.17 -5.59
CA HIS A 7 8.35 -3.52 -6.13
C HIS A 7 8.61 -4.60 -5.07
N ASP A 8 9.78 -4.60 -4.42
CA ASP A 8 10.21 -5.68 -3.53
C ASP A 8 9.74 -5.48 -2.09
N GLY A 9 9.68 -4.24 -1.60
CA GLY A 9 9.27 -3.93 -0.23
C GLY A 9 7.76 -3.86 -0.09
N PHE A 10 7.13 -2.96 -0.85
CA PHE A 10 5.69 -2.74 -0.76
C PHE A 10 4.86 -3.59 -1.70
N LYS A 11 5.45 -4.36 -2.63
CA LYS A 11 4.70 -5.23 -3.56
C LYS A 11 3.66 -4.47 -4.39
N LEU A 12 3.96 -3.22 -4.76
CA LEU A 12 3.05 -2.33 -5.48
C LEU A 12 3.10 -2.49 -7.00
N ALA A 13 4.07 -3.23 -7.53
CA ALA A 13 4.15 -3.48 -8.96
C ALA A 13 3.16 -4.59 -9.34
N VAL A 14 1.94 -4.22 -9.72
CA VAL A 14 1.04 -5.10 -10.49
C VAL A 14 1.23 -4.71 -11.95
N SER A 15 1.91 -5.57 -12.71
CA SER A 15 2.13 -5.35 -14.14
C SER A 15 0.92 -5.87 -14.91
N ASP A 16 0.03 -4.97 -15.34
CA ASP A 16 -1.06 -5.28 -16.27
C ASP A 16 -0.49 -5.46 -17.69
N GLY A 17 0.24 -6.54 -17.93
CA GLY A 17 0.57 -7.10 -19.26
C GLY A 17 1.35 -6.24 -20.27
N SER A 18 1.59 -4.95 -20.02
CA SER A 18 2.17 -3.99 -20.97
C SER A 18 3.21 -3.10 -20.28
N ALA A 19 4.05 -3.69 -19.42
CA ALA A 19 5.23 -3.00 -18.92
C ALA A 19 6.23 -2.85 -20.09
N ALA A 20 6.07 -1.79 -20.88
CA ALA A 20 7.13 -1.28 -21.71
C ALA A 20 8.37 -1.12 -20.82
N GLN A 21 9.40 -1.91 -21.16
CA GLN A 21 10.59 -2.11 -20.34
C GLN A 21 11.14 -0.77 -19.83
N GLY A 22 11.02 -0.52 -18.53
CA GLY A 22 11.67 0.61 -17.86
C GLY A 22 10.80 1.79 -17.42
N LEU A 23 9.49 1.80 -17.70
CA LEU A 23 8.60 2.85 -17.17
C LEU A 23 7.98 2.43 -15.82
N PRO A 24 7.94 3.33 -14.80
CA PRO A 24 7.26 3.02 -13.54
C PRO A 24 5.77 2.79 -13.81
N VAL A 25 5.29 1.57 -13.56
CA VAL A 25 3.84 1.31 -13.49
C VAL A 25 3.33 2.01 -12.24
N HIS A 26 2.47 3.01 -12.41
CA HIS A 26 1.87 3.74 -11.29
C HIS A 26 0.79 2.86 -10.65
N SER A 27 0.99 2.47 -9.40
CA SER A 27 -0.05 1.81 -8.60
C SER A 27 -0.93 2.86 -7.92
N THR A 28 -2.24 2.68 -7.99
CA THR A 28 -3.23 3.45 -7.22
C THR A 28 -3.33 2.99 -5.77
N ARG A 29 -2.69 1.88 -5.39
CA ARG A 29 -2.83 1.31 -4.05
C ARG A 29 -2.17 2.15 -2.96
N MET A 30 -2.85 2.30 -1.83
CA MET A 30 -2.30 2.73 -0.56
C MET A 30 -1.88 1.53 0.29
N VAL A 31 -0.87 1.73 1.15
CA VAL A 31 -0.36 0.69 2.07
C VAL A 31 -0.37 1.24 3.49
N LEU A 32 -1.02 0.50 4.41
CA LEU A 32 -0.93 0.80 5.84
C LEU A 32 0.26 0.06 6.44
N VAL A 33 1.16 0.79 7.10
CA VAL A 33 2.37 0.26 7.73
C VAL A 33 2.38 0.67 9.19
N ASP A 34 2.65 -0.26 10.10
CA ASP A 34 2.72 0.04 11.54
C ASP A 34 4.09 0.59 11.99
N ARG A 35 4.20 0.94 13.28
CA ARG A 35 5.43 1.50 13.88
C ARG A 35 6.62 0.53 13.86
N ARG A 36 6.39 -0.76 13.66
CA ARG A 36 7.42 -1.80 13.56
C ARG A 36 7.83 -2.05 12.11
N GLY A 37 7.28 -1.28 11.17
CA GLY A 37 7.51 -1.44 9.74
C GLY A 37 6.74 -2.60 9.12
N GLN A 38 5.72 -3.15 9.79
CA GLN A 38 4.92 -4.24 9.25
C GLN A 38 3.77 -3.70 8.41
N ILE A 39 3.59 -4.28 7.22
CA ILE A 39 2.43 -3.99 6.38
C ILE A 39 1.19 -4.61 7.01
N ARG A 40 0.17 -3.77 7.24
CA ARG A 40 -1.10 -4.14 7.86
C ARG A 40 -2.23 -4.29 6.84
N GLY A 41 -2.07 -3.70 5.66
CA GLY A 41 -3.04 -3.85 4.58
C GLY A 41 -2.70 -3.05 3.33
N TYR A 42 -3.39 -3.42 2.25
CA TYR A 42 -3.38 -2.78 0.94
C TYR A 42 -4.79 -2.32 0.59
N TYR A 43 -4.91 -1.15 -0.03
CA TYR A 43 -6.21 -0.53 -0.32
C TYR A 43 -6.15 0.09 -1.70
N ASP A 44 -7.16 -0.11 -2.53
CA ASP A 44 -7.24 0.60 -3.80
C ASP A 44 -7.74 2.03 -3.58
N ALA A 45 -6.96 3.03 -3.99
CA ALA A 45 -7.37 4.42 -3.79
C ALA A 45 -8.50 4.87 -4.72
N THR A 46 -8.85 4.08 -5.75
CA THR A 46 -9.98 4.40 -6.64
C THR A 46 -11.32 3.95 -6.07
N GLU A 47 -11.32 3.10 -5.04
CA GLU A 47 -12.53 2.52 -4.45
C GLU A 47 -12.89 3.17 -3.11
N ALA A 48 -14.06 3.81 -3.04
CA ALA A 48 -14.49 4.55 -1.84
C ALA A 48 -14.61 3.65 -0.59
N GLU A 49 -15.05 2.40 -0.77
CA GLU A 49 -15.13 1.42 0.31
C GLU A 49 -13.75 1.04 0.85
N ALA A 50 -12.75 0.93 -0.03
CA ALA A 50 -11.38 0.63 0.36
C ALA A 50 -10.76 1.78 1.18
N ILE A 51 -11.06 3.03 0.84
CA ILE A 51 -10.67 4.20 1.64
C ILE A 51 -11.35 4.21 3.01
N THR A 52 -12.64 3.87 3.05
CA THR A 52 -13.39 3.76 4.32
C THR A 52 -12.77 2.69 5.22
N LYS A 53 -12.42 1.53 4.64
CA LYS A 53 -11.73 0.46 5.34
C LYS A 53 -10.34 0.88 5.84
N LEU A 54 -9.57 1.59 5.02
CA LEU A 54 -8.25 2.12 5.41
C LEU A 54 -8.35 3.00 6.67
N LEU A 55 -9.35 3.88 6.73
CA LEU A 55 -9.56 4.73 7.91
C LEU A 55 -9.94 3.92 9.15
N ALA A 56 -10.82 2.92 8.99
CA ALA A 56 -11.21 2.03 10.08
C ALA A 56 -10.02 1.23 10.64
N ASP A 57 -9.24 0.62 9.75
CA ASP A 57 -8.07 -0.19 10.12
C ASP A 57 -6.96 0.66 10.76
N THR A 58 -6.78 1.90 10.28
CA THR A 58 -5.86 2.86 10.89
C THR A 58 -6.28 3.20 12.33
N ASN A 59 -7.57 3.49 12.55
CA ASN A 59 -8.09 3.76 13.88
C ASN A 59 -7.96 2.56 14.82
N HIS A 60 -8.15 1.34 14.31
CA HIS A 60 -7.94 0.13 15.07
C HIS A 60 -6.46 -0.02 15.48
N LEU A 61 -5.54 0.12 14.52
CA LEU A 61 -4.11 0.03 14.75
C LEU A 61 -3.61 1.03 15.80
N LEU A 62 -4.12 2.26 15.79
CA LEU A 62 -3.80 3.28 16.79
C LEU A 62 -4.26 2.93 18.20
N ARG A 63 -5.29 2.08 18.36
CA ARG A 63 -5.77 1.61 19.66
C ARG A 63 -4.98 0.39 20.16
N GLU A 64 -4.51 -0.47 19.25
CA GLU A 64 -3.70 -1.65 19.58
C GLU A 64 -2.29 -1.27 20.07
N GLN A 65 -1.74 -0.16 19.57
CA GLN A 65 -0.39 0.27 19.89
C GLN A 65 -0.41 1.20 21.12
N PRO A 66 0.16 0.80 22.28
CA PRO A 66 0.35 1.73 23.39
C PRO A 66 1.23 2.90 22.96
N LYS A 67 0.96 4.08 23.53
CA LYS A 67 1.58 5.36 23.14
C LYS A 67 3.10 5.30 23.09
#